data_AF-A0A9X2DC38-F1
#
_entry.id   AF-A0A9X2DC38-F1
#
_cell.length_a   1.000
_cell.length_b   1.000
_cell.length_c   1.000
_cell.angle_alpha   90.00
_cell.angle_beta   90.00
_cell.angle_gamma   90.00
#
_symmetry.space_group_name_H-M   'P 1'
#
loop_
_entity.id
_entity.type
_entity.pdbx_description
1 polymer ?
#
loop_
_entity_poly.entity_id
_entity_poly.type
_entity_poly.pdbx_seq_one_letter_code
_entity_poly.pdbx_strand_id
1 'polypeptide(L)'
;MVEGIIYRFRTGIAWRDLPAEFGPWQTVWKRHKRYGVDCTWDRIHAHLIALADSNGDVGWDLSIDSTINRAHQHATTLTRTPLAGTPLAGTRGPVELHESGQRTTPGAS
;
A
#
# COMPACT_ATOMS: atom_id res chain seq x y z
N MET A 1 -18.79 4.38 19.48
CA MET A 1 -17.48 3.75 19.14
C MET A 1 -17.44 3.25 17.71
N VAL A 2 -18.32 2.33 17.30
CA VAL A 2 -18.40 1.86 15.89
C VAL A 2 -18.90 2.98 14.97
N GLU A 3 -19.78 3.83 15.47
CA GLU A 3 -20.29 5.04 14.80
C GLU A 3 -19.13 5.97 14.40
N GLY A 4 -18.13 6.13 15.26
CA GLY A 4 -16.93 6.93 14.95
C GLY A 4 -16.05 6.30 13.86
N ILE A 5 -15.99 4.97 13.81
CA ILE A 5 -15.30 4.23 12.74
C ILE A 5 -16.02 4.48 11.41
N ILE A 6 -17.35 4.28 11.39
CA ILE A 6 -18.19 4.51 10.21
C ILE A 6 -18.09 5.96 9.74
N TYR A 7 -18.19 6.92 10.66
CA TYR A 7 -18.07 8.34 10.36
C TYR A 7 -16.73 8.65 9.69
N ARG A 8 -15.62 8.14 10.23
CA ARG A 8 -14.28 8.31 9.64
C ARG A 8 -14.22 7.77 8.22
N PHE A 9 -14.77 6.59 7.96
CA PHE A 9 -14.76 6.00 6.62
C PHE A 9 -15.67 6.75 5.64
N ARG A 10 -16.83 7.24 6.11
CA ARG A 10 -17.76 8.04 5.30
C ARG A 10 -17.18 9.40 4.90
N THR A 11 -16.44 10.03 5.80
CA THR A 11 -15.92 11.40 5.62
C THR A 11 -14.47 11.44 5.12
N GLY A 12 -13.73 10.35 5.24
CA GLY A 12 -12.34 10.24 4.82
C GLY A 12 -11.34 10.98 5.71
N ILE A 13 -11.78 11.53 6.85
CA ILE A 13 -10.92 12.33 7.73
C ILE A 13 -9.78 11.50 8.35
N ALA A 14 -8.74 12.21 8.80
CA ALA A 14 -7.69 11.61 9.60
C ALA A 14 -8.24 11.19 10.96
N TRP A 15 -7.70 10.11 11.53
CA TRP A 15 -8.13 9.63 12.86
C TRP A 15 -8.04 10.70 13.94
N ARG A 16 -7.04 11.59 13.87
CA ARG A 16 -6.81 12.65 14.86
C ARG A 16 -7.88 13.75 14.83
N ASP A 17 -8.62 13.85 13.73
CA ASP A 17 -9.64 14.87 13.51
C ASP A 17 -11.05 14.35 13.82
N LEU A 18 -11.16 13.15 14.39
CA LEU A 18 -12.45 12.56 14.73
C LEU A 18 -13.20 13.44 15.75
N PRO A 19 -14.47 13.80 15.50
CA PRO A 19 -15.27 14.58 16.44
C PRO A 19 -15.34 13.94 17.84
N ALA A 20 -15.22 14.79 18.87
CA ALA A 20 -15.17 14.35 20.27
C ALA A 20 -16.45 13.65 20.76
N GLU A 21 -17.58 13.86 20.07
CA GLU A 21 -18.86 13.15 20.32
C GLU A 21 -18.73 11.63 20.18
N PHE A 22 -17.79 11.14 19.38
CA PHE A 22 -17.50 9.71 19.22
C PHE A 22 -16.54 9.16 20.28
N GLY A 23 -16.02 10.02 21.16
CA GLY A 23 -15.02 9.73 22.17
C GLY A 23 -13.57 9.82 21.66
N PRO A 24 -12.58 9.47 22.50
CA PRO A 24 -11.17 9.60 22.16
C PRO A 24 -10.79 8.76 20.93
N TRP A 25 -10.21 9.40 19.91
CA TRP A 25 -9.89 8.75 18.65
C TRP A 25 -8.95 7.56 18.80
N GLN A 26 -8.06 7.55 19.81
CA GLN A 26 -7.15 6.43 20.07
C GLN A 26 -7.93 5.17 20.46
N THR A 27 -9.00 5.32 21.23
CA THR A 27 -9.86 4.20 21.66
C THR A 27 -10.61 3.64 20.45
N VAL A 28 -11.18 4.52 19.64
CA VAL A 28 -11.88 4.15 18.40
C VAL A 28 -10.93 3.41 17.45
N TRP A 29 -9.72 3.94 17.24
CA TRP A 29 -8.70 3.31 16.40
C TRP A 29 -8.23 1.96 16.95
N LYS A 30 -7.95 1.85 18.26
CA LYS A 30 -7.57 0.57 18.91
C LYS A 30 -8.64 -0.48 18.71
N ARG A 31 -9.92 -0.10 18.82
CA ARG A 31 -11.05 -1.01 18.59
C ARG A 31 -11.13 -1.43 17.13
N HIS A 32 -11.03 -0.49 16.19
CA HIS A 32 -10.99 -0.77 14.76
C HIS A 32 -9.87 -1.77 14.41
N LYS A 33 -8.67 -1.53 14.92
CA LYS A 33 -7.51 -2.42 14.73
C LYS A 33 -7.77 -3.82 15.29
N ARG A 34 -8.32 -3.92 16.51
CA ARG A 34 -8.66 -5.20 17.13
C ARG A 34 -9.66 -5.99 16.28
N TYR A 35 -10.69 -5.33 15.77
CA TYR A 35 -11.68 -5.99 14.91
C TYR A 35 -11.11 -6.52 13.59
N GLY A 36 -10.07 -5.88 13.06
CA GLY A 36 -9.33 -6.41 11.91
C GLY A 36 -8.52 -7.66 12.27
N VAL A 37 -7.86 -7.67 13.43
CA VAL A 37 -7.07 -8.83 13.88
C VAL A 37 -7.96 -10.01 14.25
N ASP A 38 -9.10 -9.75 14.88
CA ASP A 38 -10.03 -10.79 15.34
C ASP A 38 -11.00 -11.25 14.23
N CYS A 39 -10.78 -10.84 12.97
CA CYS A 39 -11.66 -11.06 11.79
C CYS A 39 -13.12 -10.66 12.02
N THR A 40 -13.37 -9.69 12.91
CA THR A 40 -14.73 -9.23 13.22
C THR A 40 -15.32 -8.47 12.04
N TRP A 41 -14.50 -7.70 11.32
CA TRP A 41 -14.95 -7.03 10.10
C TRP A 41 -15.37 -8.01 9.02
N ASP A 42 -14.62 -9.10 8.83
CA ASP A 42 -14.97 -10.13 7.85
C ASP A 42 -16.31 -10.79 8.18
N ARG A 43 -16.54 -11.10 9.47
CA ARG A 43 -17.82 -11.67 9.92
C ARG A 43 -18.99 -10.71 9.71
N ILE A 44 -18.82 -9.44 10.04
CA ILE A 44 -19.85 -8.41 9.82
C ILE A 44 -20.13 -8.28 8.32
N HIS A 45 -19.09 -8.22 7.49
CA HIS A 45 -19.21 -8.10 6.04
C HIS A 45 -19.96 -9.30 5.44
N ALA A 46 -19.59 -10.52 5.81
CA ALA A 46 -20.27 -11.73 5.35
C ALA A 46 -21.75 -11.75 5.74
N HIS A 47 -22.07 -11.32 6.97
CA HIS A 47 -23.46 -11.24 7.42
C HIS A 47 -24.27 -10.18 6.65
N LEU A 48 -23.68 -9.01 6.37
CA LEU A 48 -24.33 -7.97 5.57
C LEU A 48 -24.58 -8.41 4.13
N ILE A 49 -23.63 -9.12 3.51
CA ILE A 49 -23.83 -9.73 2.18
C ILE A 49 -25.00 -10.72 2.23
N ALA A 50 -25.01 -11.63 3.21
CA ALA A 50 -26.07 -12.64 3.33
C ALA A 50 -27.46 -12.00 3.51
N LEU A 51 -27.55 -10.92 4.28
CA LEU A 51 -28.80 -10.17 4.45
C LEU A 51 -29.24 -9.50 3.14
N ALA A 52 -28.31 -8.83 2.45
CA ALA A 52 -28.62 -8.17 1.19
C ALA A 52 -29.02 -9.19 0.11
N ASP A 53 -28.36 -10.36 0.08
CA ASP A 53 -28.70 -11.48 -0.82
C ASP A 53 -30.11 -12.00 -0.53
N SER A 54 -30.46 -12.19 0.75
CA SER A 54 -31.80 -12.62 1.16
C SER A 54 -32.91 -11.62 0.82
N ASN A 55 -32.57 -10.33 0.71
CA ASN A 55 -33.49 -9.27 0.32
C ASN A 55 -33.58 -9.07 -1.20
N GLY A 56 -32.77 -9.78 -1.99
CA GLY A 56 -32.68 -9.59 -3.43
C GLY A 56 -31.95 -8.31 -3.86
N ASP A 57 -31.23 -7.67 -2.94
CA ASP A 57 -30.52 -6.40 -3.15
C ASP A 57 -29.08 -6.60 -3.70
N VAL A 58 -28.61 -7.85 -3.83
CA VAL A 58 -27.26 -8.16 -4.35
C VAL A 58 -27.31 -8.58 -5.81
N GLY A 59 -26.91 -7.67 -6.70
CA GLY A 59 -26.52 -8.00 -8.06
C GLY A 59 -25.08 -8.54 -8.07
N TRP A 60 -24.91 -9.85 -8.04
CA TRP A 60 -23.60 -10.53 -8.12
C TRP A 60 -22.84 -10.27 -9.43
N ASP A 61 -23.48 -9.60 -10.40
CA ASP A 61 -22.93 -9.27 -11.73
C ASP A 61 -21.81 -8.21 -11.70
N LEU A 62 -21.66 -7.43 -10.62
CA LEU A 62 -20.68 -6.34 -10.55
C LEU A 62 -19.99 -6.28 -9.18
N SER A 63 -19.03 -7.18 -8.95
CA SER A 63 -18.10 -7.06 -7.82
C SER A 63 -16.80 -6.38 -8.26
N ILE A 64 -16.46 -5.25 -7.63
CA ILE A 64 -15.21 -4.51 -7.88
C ILE A 64 -14.32 -4.65 -6.65
N ASP A 65 -13.20 -5.36 -6.76
CA ASP A 65 -12.10 -5.25 -5.79
C ASP A 65 -10.99 -4.34 -6.33
N SER A 66 -10.33 -3.60 -5.45
CA SER A 66 -9.13 -2.82 -5.77
C SER A 66 -7.94 -3.39 -5.01
N THR A 67 -6.98 -3.96 -5.72
CA THR A 67 -5.71 -4.40 -5.16
C THR A 67 -4.70 -3.24 -5.13
N ILE A 68 -4.26 -2.83 -3.95
CA ILE A 68 -3.21 -1.81 -3.79
C ILE A 68 -1.85 -2.51 -3.57
N ASN A 69 -0.99 -2.52 -4.59
CA ASN A 69 0.41 -2.94 -4.46
C ASN A 69 1.32 -1.72 -4.23
N ARG A 70 2.14 -1.73 -3.17
CA ARG A 70 3.17 -0.69 -2.97
C ARG A 70 4.30 -0.91 -3.97
N ALA A 71 4.46 -0.02 -4.93
CA ALA A 71 5.66 0.00 -5.76
C ALA A 71 6.88 0.37 -4.90
N HIS A 72 7.91 -0.47 -4.90
CA HIS A 72 9.20 -0.11 -4.33
C HIS A 72 9.82 0.98 -5.21
N GLN A 73 10.22 2.10 -4.60
CA GLN A 73 10.86 3.27 -5.22
C GLN A 73 12.15 2.99 -6.02
N HIS A 74 12.56 1.73 -6.15
CA HIS A 74 13.73 1.29 -6.93
C HIS A 74 13.37 0.72 -8.30
N ALA A 75 12.09 0.73 -8.70
CA ALA A 75 11.68 0.36 -10.05
C ALA A 75 11.81 1.50 -11.08
N THR A 76 12.22 2.71 -10.67
CA THR A 76 12.31 3.90 -11.54
C THR A 76 13.76 4.21 -11.91
N THR A 77 14.42 3.26 -12.57
CA THR A 77 15.63 3.57 -13.37
C THR A 77 15.43 3.04 -14.77
N LEU A 78 14.45 3.60 -15.49
CA LEU A 78 14.50 3.54 -16.95
C LEU A 78 15.62 4.49 -17.38
N THR A 79 16.73 3.93 -17.86
CA THR A 79 17.80 4.69 -18.51
C THR A 79 17.17 5.48 -19.67
N ARG A 80 17.12 6.80 -19.52
CA ARG A 80 16.67 7.70 -20.58
C ARG A 80 17.64 7.55 -21.76
N THR A 81 17.23 6.89 -22.83
CA THR A 81 17.98 6.94 -24.10
C THR A 81 18.04 8.41 -24.52
N PRO A 82 19.21 9.06 -24.58
CA PRO A 82 19.30 10.41 -25.08
C PRO A 82 18.87 10.39 -26.55
N LEU A 83 17.89 11.22 -26.91
CA LEU A 83 17.66 11.55 -28.31
C LEU A 83 18.97 12.14 -28.84
N ALA A 84 19.48 11.61 -29.95
CA ALA A 84 20.74 12.03 -30.54
C ALA A 84 20.74 13.55 -30.74
N GLY A 85 21.60 14.28 -30.01
CA GLY A 85 21.89 15.69 -30.29
C GLY A 85 21.98 16.67 -29.12
N THR A 86 21.77 16.28 -27.84
CA THR A 86 21.85 17.27 -26.73
C THR A 86 22.98 16.93 -25.75
N PRO A 87 24.05 17.74 -25.66
CA PRO A 87 25.06 17.58 -24.61
C PRO A 87 24.55 18.24 -23.32
N LEU A 88 24.13 17.45 -22.35
CA LEU A 88 23.97 17.92 -20.97
C LEU A 88 25.19 17.47 -20.17
N ALA A 89 26.05 18.45 -19.90
CA ALA A 89 27.15 18.37 -18.96
C ALA A 89 26.65 17.87 -17.60
N GLY A 90 27.38 16.90 -17.04
CA GLY A 90 26.87 16.00 -16.02
C GLY A 90 26.84 16.52 -14.58
N THR A 91 26.33 15.64 -13.73
CA THR A 91 26.77 15.52 -12.34
C THR A 91 26.89 14.04 -12.03
N ARG A 92 27.87 13.39 -12.66
CA ARG A 92 28.39 12.09 -12.24
C ARG A 92 29.43 12.40 -11.17
N GLY A 93 29.06 12.32 -9.89
CA GLY A 93 30.07 12.03 -8.89
C GLY A 93 30.66 10.65 -9.20
N PRO A 94 31.99 10.46 -9.18
CA PRO A 94 32.57 9.16 -9.44
C PRO A 94 32.26 8.25 -8.26
N VAL A 95 31.44 7.23 -8.48
CA VAL A 95 31.52 6.03 -7.65
C VAL A 95 32.81 5.34 -8.07
N GLU A 96 33.84 5.46 -7.25
CA GLU A 96 35.04 4.65 -7.38
C GLU A 96 34.67 3.20 -7.05
N LEU A 97 34.38 2.42 -8.08
CA LEU A 97 34.36 0.97 -8.01
C LEU A 97 35.83 0.52 -8.04
N HIS A 98 36.38 0.20 -6.88
CA HIS A 98 37.58 -0.62 -6.80
C HIS A 98 37.19 -2.06 -7.17
N GLU A 99 37.26 -2.39 -8.45
CA GLU A 99 37.51 -3.75 -8.91
C GLU A 99 39.01 -3.87 -9.20
N SER A 100 39.72 -4.61 -8.34
CA SER A 100 41.11 -5.00 -8.61
C SER A 100 41.16 -6.51 -8.85
N GLY A 101 41.30 -6.85 -10.13
CA GLY A 101 42.23 -7.90 -10.55
C GLY A 101 41.65 -9.30 -10.72
N GLN A 102 41.31 -9.63 -11.96
CA GLN A 102 41.50 -10.99 -12.46
C GLN A 102 42.98 -11.40 -12.27
N ARG A 103 43.22 -12.61 -11.78
CA ARG A 103 44.45 -13.37 -12.09
C ARG A 103 44.04 -14.75 -12.57
N THR A 104 44.17 -14.95 -13.87
CA THR A 104 44.13 -16.24 -14.55
C THR A 104 45.33 -17.11 -14.15
N THR A 105 45.10 -18.43 -14.20
CA THR A 105 45.95 -19.61 -13.96
C THR A 105 47.28 -19.61 -14.75
N PRO A 106 48.33 -20.41 -14.41
CA PRO A 106 48.38 -21.86 -14.75
C PRO A 106 49.25 -22.79 -13.85
N GLY A 107 48.95 -24.10 -13.89
CA GLY A 107 49.97 -25.14 -14.16
C GLY A 107 50.73 -25.84 -13.02
N ALA A 108 50.57 -27.17 -13.01
CA ALA A 108 51.56 -28.22 -12.71
C ALA A 108 52.16 -28.35 -11.30
N SER A 109 51.91 -29.49 -10.64
CA SER A 109 52.76 -30.67 -10.83
C SER A 109 52.09 -31.94 -10.32
#